data_AF-A0A946NLS2-F1
#
_entry.id   AF-A0A946NLS2-F1
#
_cell.length_a   1.000
_cell.length_b   1.000
_cell.length_c   1.000
_cell.angle_alpha   90.00
_cell.angle_beta   90.00
_cell.angle_gamma   90.00
#
_symmetry.space_group_name_H-M   'P 1'
#
loop_
_entity.id
_entity.type
_entity.pdbx_description
1 polymer ?
#
loop_
_entity_poly.entity_id
_entity_poly.type
_entity_poly.pdbx_seq_one_letter_code
_entity_poly.pdbx_strand_id
1 'polypeptide(L)'
;MEDEEVYEKYGDTPLYFSHYYNFLFIFKSEILENGDQIFLQLGGNMEKVSALVIDAREPMTLNENGEDEIAYIKNQEKKVIWKQDLE
;
A
#
# COMPACT_ATOMS: atom_id res chain seq x y z
N MET A 1 -6.54 15.66 2.48
CA MET A 1 -5.54 15.51 1.43
C MET A 1 -6.31 14.99 0.25
N GLU A 2 -6.24 15.71 -0.86
CA GLU A 2 -6.83 15.21 -2.11
C GLU A 2 -5.97 14.06 -2.64
N ASP A 3 -6.57 13.14 -3.41
CA ASP A 3 -5.86 11.94 -3.87
C ASP A 3 -4.64 12.29 -4.75
N GLU A 4 -4.76 13.35 -5.55
CA GLU A 4 -3.66 13.87 -6.38
C GLU A 4 -2.46 14.33 -5.52
N GLU A 5 -2.71 15.04 -4.41
CA GLU A 5 -1.66 15.45 -3.46
C GLU A 5 -0.98 14.23 -2.79
N VAL A 6 -1.70 13.12 -2.62
CA VAL A 6 -1.15 11.87 -2.05
C VAL A 6 -0.23 11.19 -3.03
N TYR A 7 -0.65 11.02 -4.28
CA TYR A 7 0.20 10.37 -5.29
C TYR A 7 1.45 11.18 -5.59
N GLU A 8 1.35 12.51 -5.65
CA GLU A 8 2.54 13.37 -5.79
C GLU A 8 3.52 13.21 -4.63
N LYS A 9 3.01 13.03 -3.41
CA LYS A 9 3.85 13.02 -2.20
C LYS A 9 4.37 11.63 -1.83
N TYR A 10 3.56 10.60 -2.01
CA TYR A 10 3.82 9.25 -1.50
C TYR A 10 3.87 8.20 -2.61
N GLY A 11 3.44 8.54 -3.83
CA GLY A 11 3.23 7.63 -4.96
C GLY A 11 4.42 6.72 -5.26
N ASP A 12 5.63 7.29 -5.29
CA ASP A 12 6.88 6.58 -5.61
C ASP A 12 7.61 6.00 -4.39
N THR A 13 6.98 6.03 -3.21
CA THR A 13 7.63 5.50 -2.00
C THR A 13 7.74 3.97 -2.10
N PRO A 14 8.93 3.38 -1.90
CA PRO A 14 9.09 1.93 -1.95
C PRO A 14 8.35 1.25 -0.79
N LEU A 15 7.51 0.29 -1.15
CA LEU A 15 6.74 -0.57 -0.27
C LEU A 15 7.29 -1.98 -0.34
N TYR A 16 7.64 -2.53 0.80
CA TYR A 16 8.23 -3.87 0.89
C TYR A 16 7.22 -4.86 1.43
N PHE A 17 7.30 -6.10 0.94
CA PHE A 17 6.46 -7.18 1.43
C PHE A 17 6.59 -7.32 2.95
N SER A 18 5.45 -7.30 3.63
CA SER A 18 5.37 -7.39 5.08
C SER A 18 4.92 -8.78 5.50
N HIS A 19 3.73 -9.20 5.06
CA HIS A 19 3.16 -10.50 5.36
C HIS A 19 1.94 -10.77 4.48
N TYR A 20 1.50 -12.02 4.49
CA TYR A 20 0.25 -12.46 3.89
C TYR A 20 -0.80 -12.70 4.97
N TYR A 21 -2.03 -12.23 4.76
CA TYR A 21 -3.16 -12.47 5.66
C TYR A 21 -4.43 -12.79 4.89
N ASN A 22 -4.98 -13.99 5.10
CA ASN A 22 -6.18 -14.51 4.44
C ASN A 22 -6.09 -14.55 2.90
N PHE A 23 -6.46 -13.46 2.20
CA PHE A 23 -6.34 -13.26 0.75
C PHE A 23 -5.72 -11.91 0.40
N LEU A 24 -4.89 -11.37 1.29
CA LEU A 24 -4.24 -10.06 1.13
C LEU A 24 -2.73 -10.23 1.25
N PHE A 25 -2.02 -9.77 0.22
CA PHE A 25 -0.59 -9.47 0.35
C PHE A 25 -0.44 -8.06 0.87
N ILE A 26 0.25 -7.91 2.01
CA ILE A 26 0.41 -6.61 2.67
C ILE A 26 1.83 -6.12 2.46
N PHE A 27 1.95 -4.94 1.89
CA PHE A 27 3.19 -4.19 1.71
C PHE A 27 3.17 -2.94 2.58
N LYS A 28 4.35 -2.51 3.02
CA LYS A 28 4.51 -1.29 3.82
C LYS A 28 5.79 -0.56 3.47
N SER A 29 5.77 0.76 3.58
CA SER A 29 6.99 1.56 3.54
C SER A 29 7.78 1.42 4.84
N GLU A 30 9.03 1.88 4.82
CA GLU A 30 9.68 2.34 6.05
C GLU A 30 8.91 3.51 6.67
N ILE A 31 9.17 3.79 7.94
CA ILE A 31 8.64 5.00 8.58
C ILE A 31 9.41 6.18 7.98
N LEU A 32 8.70 7.09 7.32
CA LEU A 32 9.26 8.26 6.65
C LEU A 32 9.79 9.29 7.67
N GLU A 33 10.54 10.29 7.20
CA GLU A 33 11.10 11.33 8.08
C GLU A 33 10.04 12.12 8.84
N ASN A 34 8.89 12.34 8.20
CA ASN A 34 7.73 12.97 8.84
C ASN A 34 6.95 12.00 9.75
N GLY A 35 7.41 10.75 9.85
CA GLY A 35 6.88 9.67 10.66
C GLY A 35 5.58 9.05 10.15
N ASP A 36 5.23 9.33 8.89
CA ASP A 36 4.16 8.61 8.21
C ASP A 36 4.63 7.22 7.77
N GLN A 37 3.68 6.31 7.59
CA GLN A 37 3.91 4.99 7.02
C GLN A 37 2.78 4.63 6.07
N ILE A 38 3.15 4.18 4.88
CA ILE A 38 2.23 3.79 3.81
C ILE A 38 2.03 2.28 3.87
N PHE A 39 0.80 1.86 3.58
CA PHE A 39 0.39 0.47 3.48
C PHE A 39 -0.35 0.26 2.17
N LEU A 40 -0.04 -0.84 1.50
CA LEU A 40 -0.74 -1.31 0.30
C LEU A 40 -1.16 -2.76 0.55
N GLN A 41 -2.40 -3.08 0.23
CA GLN A 41 -2.95 -4.42 0.30
C GLN A 41 -3.41 -4.84 -1.09
N LEU A 42 -2.79 -5.90 -1.59
CA LEU A 42 -3.13 -6.48 -2.89
C LEU A 42 -4.01 -7.71 -2.72
N GLY A 43 -5.05 -7.82 -3.54
CA GLY A 43 -5.90 -9.00 -3.65
C GLY A 43 -7.30 -8.77 -3.09
N GLY A 44 -7.67 -9.53 -2.05
CA GLY A 44 -8.96 -9.43 -1.36
C GLY A 44 -9.89 -10.61 -1.59
N ASN A 45 -9.63 -11.43 -2.62
CA ASN A 45 -10.32 -12.69 -2.85
C ASN A 45 -9.37 -13.75 -3.44
N MET A 46 -9.84 -14.99 -3.47
CA MET A 46 -9.06 -16.13 -3.97
C MET A 46 -8.69 -15.99 -5.45
N GLU A 47 -9.59 -15.46 -6.28
CA GLU A 47 -9.38 -15.30 -7.73
C GLU A 47 -8.22 -14.32 -7.99
N LYS A 48 -8.29 -13.11 -7.42
CA LYS A 48 -7.21 -12.11 -7.51
C LYS A 48 -5.88 -12.67 -7.01
N VAL A 49 -5.85 -13.25 -5.81
CA VAL A 49 -4.61 -13.81 -5.22
C VAL A 49 -4.00 -14.90 -6.09
N SER A 50 -4.83 -15.77 -6.69
CA SER A 50 -4.33 -16.85 -7.56
C SER A 50 -3.69 -16.36 -8.85
N ALA A 51 -4.00 -15.13 -9.29
CA ALA A 51 -3.42 -14.52 -10.48
C ALA A 51 -2.17 -13.65 -10.16
N LEU A 52 -1.92 -13.32 -8.89
CA LEU A 52 -0.80 -12.48 -8.48
C LEU A 52 0.52 -13.27 -8.44
N VAL A 53 1.56 -12.68 -9.02
CA VAL A 53 2.94 -13.14 -8.89
C VAL A 53 3.72 -12.06 -8.14
N ILE A 54 4.19 -12.40 -6.94
CA ILE A 54 4.89 -11.47 -6.05
C ILE A 54 6.34 -11.95 -5.87
N ASP A 55 7.33 -11.13 -6.25
CA ASP A 55 8.70 -11.29 -5.71
C ASP A 55 8.81 -10.46 -4.44
N ALA A 56 8.88 -11.14 -3.29
CA ALA A 56 8.98 -10.49 -1.98
C ALA A 56 10.26 -9.65 -1.78
N ARG A 57 11.24 -9.75 -2.68
CA ARG A 57 12.48 -8.98 -2.64
C ARG A 57 12.39 -7.68 -3.43
N GLU A 58 11.43 -7.55 -4.34
CA GLU A 58 11.26 -6.35 -5.14
C GLU A 58 10.30 -5.38 -4.44
N PRO A 59 10.66 -4.10 -4.30
CA PRO A 59 9.75 -3.09 -3.79
C PRO A 59 8.65 -2.81 -4.81
N MET A 60 7.51 -2.39 -4.29
CA MET A 60 6.35 -1.90 -5.05
C MET A 60 6.11 -0.43 -4.73
N THR A 61 5.30 0.26 -5.53
CA THR A 61 4.93 1.65 -5.29
C THR A 61 3.41 1.83 -5.42
N LEU A 62 2.86 2.91 -4.86
CA LEU A 62 1.44 3.21 -5.05
C LEU A 62 1.15 3.59 -6.50
N ASN A 63 2.08 4.27 -7.18
CA ASN A 63 1.94 4.65 -8.59
C ASN A 63 1.88 3.44 -9.53
N GLU A 64 2.61 2.37 -9.23
CA GLU A 64 2.65 1.18 -10.09
C GLU A 64 1.61 0.11 -9.71
N ASN A 65 1.26 0.02 -8.41
CA ASN A 65 0.49 -1.12 -7.89
C ASN A 65 -0.70 -0.72 -7.02
N GLY A 66 -0.92 0.57 -6.79
CA GLY A 66 -1.96 1.07 -5.91
C GLY A 66 -3.31 1.25 -6.59
N GLU A 67 -3.38 1.33 -7.91
CA GLU A 67 -4.65 1.49 -8.64
C GLU A 67 -5.57 0.29 -8.39
N ASP A 68 -6.85 0.54 -8.09
CA ASP A 68 -7.88 -0.47 -7.79
C ASP A 68 -7.56 -1.42 -6.61
N GLU A 69 -6.71 -1.00 -5.69
CA GLU A 69 -6.32 -1.78 -4.51
C GLU A 69 -6.52 -0.98 -3.21
N ILE A 70 -6.43 -1.66 -2.06
CA ILE A 70 -6.63 -0.99 -0.77
C ILE A 70 -5.30 -0.39 -0.31
N ALA A 71 -5.25 0.93 -0.18
CA ALA A 71 -4.07 1.63 0.33
C ALA A 71 -4.45 2.56 1.47
N TYR A 72 -3.55 2.75 2.44
CA TYR A 72 -3.75 3.74 3.50
C TYR A 72 -2.44 4.26 4.06
N ILE A 73 -2.48 5.48 4.59
CA ILE A 73 -1.34 6.14 5.22
C ILE A 73 -1.66 6.38 6.68
N LYS A 74 -0.76 5.95 7.56
CA LYS A 74 -0.82 6.23 8.99
C LYS A 74 0.23 7.27 9.36
N ASN A 75 -0.14 8.22 10.22
CA ASN A 75 0.82 9.17 10.79
C ASN A 75 1.57 8.58 12.00
N GLN A 76 2.42 9.39 12.63
CA GLN A 76 3.16 9.06 13.85
C GLN A 76 2.29 8.55 15.01
N GLU A 77 1.05 9.04 15.11
CA GLU A 77 0.07 8.62 16.13
C GLU A 77 -0.69 7.33 15.75
N LYS A 78 -0.31 6.69 14.64
CA LYS A 78 -0.97 5.52 14.04
C LYS A 78 -2.40 5.79 13.56
N LYS A 79 -2.77 7.06 13.38
CA LYS A 79 -4.07 7.46 12.82
C LYS A 79 -4.01 7.43 11.30
N VAL A 80 -5.05 6.90 10.67
CA VAL A 80 -5.20 6.91 9.22
C VAL A 80 -5.48 8.35 8.78
N ILE A 81 -4.60 8.93 7.98
CA ILE A 81 -4.73 10.31 7.46
C ILE A 81 -5.20 10.35 6.00
N TRP A 82 -5.10 9.21 5.32
CA TRP A 82 -5.62 8.99 3.98
C TRP A 82 -5.89 7.50 3.78
N LYS A 83 -6.92 7.18 3.00
CA LYS A 83 -7.26 5.82 2.60
C LYS A 83 -7.85 5.82 1.19
N GLN A 84 -7.54 4.76 0.46
CA GLN A 84 -8.20 4.34 -0.76
C GLN A 84 -8.86 2.99 -0.46
N ASP A 85 -10.16 2.92 -0.70
CA ASP A 85 -10.94 1.70 -0.61
C ASP A 85 -11.17 1.14 -2.03
N LEU A 86 -11.51 -0.15 -2.13
CA LEU A 86 -12.03 -0.73 -3.38
C LEU A 86 -13.39 -0.10 -3.69
N GLU A 87 -13.57 0.46 -4.89
CA GLU A 87 -14.93 0.78 -5.40
C GLU A 87 -15.77 -0.49 -5.62
#